data_AF-A0A4P6ZHI3-F1
#
_entry.id   AF-A0A4P6ZHI3-F1
#
_cell.length_a   1.000
_cell.length_b   1.000
_cell.length_c   1.000
_cell.angle_alpha   90.00
_cell.angle_beta   90.00
_cell.angle_gamma   90.00
#
_symmetry.space_group_name_H-M   'P 1'
#
loop_
_entity.id
_entity.type
_entity.pdbx_description
1 polymer ?
#
loop_
_entity_poly.entity_id
_entity_poly.type
_entity_poly.pdbx_seq_one_letter_code
_entity_poly.pdbx_strand_id
1 'polypeptide(L)'
;MKINIKNMVCDRCISAVNTLFVELKIPVSNLELGEIETVNVLLQAELKILNEHLKKQGFEILENAVKTQTEHIKKIIILKIADLDIDEDFILSKFISAHFAKDYSLLSKTFSTHENFTLEQYFILQKIEKAKELLLYNEFTLTEISQKLGYKSVQHLSAQFKNCTGFNPTSFKKLKSKNRIALDQV
;
A
#
# COMPACT_ATOMS: atom_id res chain seq x y z
N MET A 1 9.49 -15.58 11.91
CA MET A 1 9.53 -14.91 10.58
C MET A 1 10.95 -14.97 10.06
N LYS A 2 11.16 -15.27 8.78
CA LYS A 2 12.50 -15.31 8.17
C LYS A 2 12.95 -13.91 7.74
N ILE A 3 14.17 -13.54 8.10
CA ILE A 3 14.82 -12.25 7.83
C ILE A 3 16.16 -12.56 7.17
N ASN A 4 16.35 -12.08 5.94
CA ASN A 4 17.62 -12.21 5.24
C ASN A 4 18.51 -11.01 5.59
N ILE A 5 19.79 -11.25 5.87
CA ILE A 5 20.73 -10.23 6.30
C ILE A 5 21.95 -10.22 5.36
N LYS A 6 22.20 -9.05 4.77
CA LYS A 6 23.37 -8.79 3.92
C LYS A 6 24.63 -8.64 4.79
N ASN A 7 25.77 -8.96 4.21
CA ASN A 7 27.12 -8.82 4.81
C ASN A 7 27.42 -9.77 5.99
N MET A 8 26.60 -10.81 6.22
CA MET A 8 26.98 -11.93 7.06
C MET A 8 27.84 -12.91 6.25
N VAL A 9 29.12 -13.05 6.60
CA VAL A 9 30.08 -13.85 5.83
C VAL A 9 30.88 -14.86 6.67
N CYS A 10 30.75 -14.84 8.00
CA CYS A 10 31.41 -15.79 8.91
C CYS A 10 30.64 -15.98 10.23
N ASP A 11 31.05 -16.95 11.04
CA ASP A 11 30.43 -17.26 12.36
C ASP A 11 30.50 -16.10 13.35
N ARG A 12 31.47 -15.19 13.21
CA ARG A 12 31.52 -13.96 14.04
C ARG A 12 30.36 -13.03 13.73
N CYS A 13 29.89 -13.00 12.47
CA CYS A 13 28.70 -12.25 12.08
C CYS A 13 27.45 -12.83 12.74
N ILE A 14 27.36 -14.16 12.81
CA ILE A 14 26.29 -14.87 13.53
C ILE A 14 26.24 -14.40 14.99
N SER A 15 27.37 -14.44 15.70
CA SER A 15 27.40 -14.01 17.10
C SER A 15 27.05 -12.53 17.27
N ALA A 16 27.59 -11.65 16.44
CA ALA A 16 27.32 -10.22 16.51
C ALA A 16 25.84 -9.89 16.28
N VAL A 17 25.22 -10.53 15.29
CA VAL A 17 23.80 -10.34 15.02
C VAL A 17 22.95 -10.96 16.14
N ASN A 18 23.30 -12.14 16.65
CA ASN A 18 22.58 -12.75 17.77
C ASN A 18 22.55 -11.85 19.01
N THR A 19 23.68 -11.26 19.38
CA THR A 19 23.77 -10.30 20.49
C THR A 19 22.79 -9.15 20.31
N LEU A 20 22.70 -8.61 19.10
CA LEU A 20 21.83 -7.48 18.77
C LEU A 20 20.34 -7.84 18.90
N PHE A 21 19.95 -9.06 18.51
CA PHE A 21 18.58 -9.55 18.70
C PHE A 21 18.25 -9.74 20.19
N VAL A 22 19.21 -10.23 20.99
CA VAL A 22 19.05 -10.36 22.45
C VAL A 22 18.90 -8.99 23.12
N GLU A 23 19.71 -8.01 22.74
CA GLU A 23 19.63 -6.62 23.26
C GLU A 23 18.27 -5.98 22.97
N LEU A 24 17.75 -6.20 21.76
CA LEU A 24 16.42 -5.72 21.35
C LEU A 24 15.26 -6.57 21.88
N LYS A 25 15.56 -7.62 22.67
CA LYS A 25 14.58 -8.56 23.24
C LYS A 25 13.72 -9.25 22.18
N ILE A 26 14.29 -9.50 21.00
CA ILE A 26 13.62 -10.19 19.90
C ILE A 26 13.96 -11.68 20.00
N PRO A 27 13.00 -12.55 20.34
CA PRO A 27 13.26 -13.99 20.43
C PRO A 27 13.53 -14.59 19.05
N VAL A 28 14.65 -15.32 18.94
CA VAL A 28 15.13 -16.00 17.73
C VAL A 28 14.90 -17.51 17.87
N SER A 29 14.35 -18.15 16.85
CA SER A 29 14.14 -19.60 16.79
C SER A 29 15.26 -20.33 16.04
N ASN A 30 15.80 -19.71 14.98
CA ASN A 30 16.93 -20.24 14.22
C ASN A 30 17.81 -19.09 13.73
N LEU A 31 19.11 -19.35 13.61
CA LEU A 31 20.08 -18.36 13.15
C LEU A 31 21.18 -19.03 12.33
N GLU A 32 21.25 -18.65 11.06
CA GLU A 32 22.19 -19.18 10.08
C GLU A 32 22.89 -18.03 9.34
N LEU A 33 23.92 -18.37 8.57
CA LEU A 33 24.68 -17.38 7.81
C LEU A 33 23.80 -16.70 6.77
N GLY A 34 23.49 -15.42 7.00
CA GLY A 34 22.66 -14.61 6.11
C GLY A 34 21.14 -14.74 6.33
N GLU A 35 20.69 -15.59 7.26
CA GLU A 35 19.26 -15.79 7.53
C GLU A 35 18.98 -15.92 9.04
N ILE A 36 17.95 -15.23 9.51
CA ILE A 36 17.46 -15.31 10.89
C ILE A 36 15.98 -15.61 10.90
N GLU A 37 15.57 -16.55 11.75
CA GLU A 37 14.17 -16.84 12.01
C GLU A 37 13.77 -16.39 13.42
N THR A 38 12.80 -15.48 13.50
CA THR A 38 12.25 -15.00 14.77
C THR A 38 11.06 -15.83 15.24
N VAL A 39 10.87 -15.97 16.54
CA VAL A 39 9.69 -16.65 17.12
C VAL A 39 8.41 -15.87 16.80
N ASN A 40 8.46 -14.55 16.94
CA ASN A 40 7.32 -13.65 16.69
C ASN A 40 7.45 -12.94 15.34
N VAL A 41 6.32 -12.56 14.76
CA VAL A 41 6.30 -11.64 13.60
C VAL A 41 6.58 -10.24 14.11
N LEU A 42 7.57 -9.57 13.52
CA LEU A 42 7.92 -8.19 13.85
C LEU A 42 7.09 -7.21 13.02
N LEU A 43 6.65 -6.12 13.65
CA LEU A 43 5.99 -4.99 12.99
C LEU A 43 7.00 -4.16 12.18
N GLN A 44 6.52 -3.39 11.20
CA GLN A 44 7.37 -2.50 10.38
C GLN A 44 8.20 -1.52 11.22
N ALA A 45 7.65 -0.99 12.31
CA ALA A 45 8.36 -0.09 13.20
C ALA A 45 9.55 -0.80 13.88
N GLU A 46 9.36 -2.06 14.28
CA GLU A 46 10.40 -2.88 14.93
C GLU A 46 11.48 -3.29 13.94
N LEU A 47 11.11 -3.67 12.72
CA LEU A 47 12.04 -3.98 11.63
C LEU A 47 12.92 -2.77 11.28
N LYS A 48 12.34 -1.57 11.26
CA LYS A 48 13.09 -0.34 11.01
C LYS A 48 14.14 -0.08 12.10
N ILE A 49 13.75 -0.18 13.37
CA ILE A 49 14.66 -0.03 14.52
C ILE A 49 15.77 -1.09 14.45
N LEU A 50 15.41 -2.35 14.18
CA LEU A 50 16.35 -3.46 14.03
C LEU A 50 17.35 -3.21 12.90
N ASN A 51 16.88 -2.77 11.72
CA ASN A 51 17.73 -2.47 10.57
C ASN A 51 18.70 -1.31 10.86
N GLU A 52 18.27 -0.28 11.61
CA GLU A 52 19.14 0.81 12.05
C GLU A 52 20.27 0.31 12.97
N HIS A 53 19.98 -0.62 13.88
CA HIS A 53 21.01 -1.22 14.74
C HIS A 53 21.95 -2.13 13.94
N LEU A 54 21.41 -2.95 13.04
CA LEU A 54 22.21 -3.80 12.14
C LEU A 54 23.17 -2.97 11.29
N LYS A 55 22.71 -1.83 10.75
CA LYS A 55 23.53 -0.92 9.95
C LYS A 55 24.71 -0.34 10.72
N LYS A 56 24.55 -0.03 12.02
CA LYS A 56 25.66 0.41 12.88
C LYS A 56 26.76 -0.65 13.02
N GLN A 57 26.40 -1.93 12.86
CA GLN A 57 27.31 -3.07 12.92
C GLN A 57 27.76 -3.54 11.51
N GLY A 58 27.40 -2.82 10.44
CA GLY A 58 27.78 -3.16 9.06
C GLY A 58 26.88 -4.19 8.37
N PHE A 59 25.80 -4.61 9.02
CA PHE A 59 24.79 -5.52 8.48
C PHE A 59 23.58 -4.75 7.92
N GLU A 60 22.81 -5.38 7.05
CA GLU A 60 21.58 -4.78 6.53
C GLU A 60 20.52 -5.84 6.31
N ILE A 61 19.29 -5.59 6.77
CA ILE A 61 18.18 -6.46 6.40
C ILE A 61 17.95 -6.34 4.90
N LEU A 62 17.94 -7.47 4.20
CA LEU A 62 17.53 -7.57 2.79
C LEU A 62 16.00 -7.39 2.70
N GLU A 63 15.55 -6.14 2.82
CA GLU A 63 14.12 -5.76 2.84
C GLU A 63 13.46 -5.66 1.44
N ASN A 64 14.16 -6.09 0.39
CA ASN A 64 13.88 -5.59 -0.96
C ASN A 64 12.79 -6.32 -1.75
N ALA A 65 12.41 -7.56 -1.43
CA ALA A 65 11.42 -8.25 -2.27
C ALA A 65 9.98 -7.81 -1.95
N VAL A 66 9.64 -7.77 -0.66
CA VAL A 66 8.25 -7.59 -0.22
C VAL A 66 7.82 -6.14 -0.28
N LYS A 67 8.66 -5.21 0.20
CA LYS A 67 8.39 -3.78 0.13
C LYS A 67 8.30 -3.30 -1.32
N THR A 68 9.22 -3.75 -2.18
CA THR A 68 9.17 -3.45 -3.62
C THR A 68 7.93 -4.04 -4.28
N GLN A 69 7.49 -5.22 -3.86
CA GLN A 69 6.25 -5.82 -4.37
C GLN A 69 5.02 -5.01 -3.97
N THR A 70 4.92 -4.57 -2.72
CA THR A 70 3.81 -3.70 -2.26
C THR A 70 3.78 -2.38 -3.03
N GLU A 71 4.93 -1.72 -3.20
CA GLU A 71 5.01 -0.48 -3.99
C GLU A 71 4.68 -0.70 -5.47
N HIS A 72 5.08 -1.85 -6.04
CA HIS A 72 4.73 -2.20 -7.41
C HIS A 72 3.21 -2.42 -7.55
N ILE A 73 2.57 -3.11 -6.59
CA ILE A 73 1.11 -3.28 -6.55
C ILE A 73 0.41 -1.91 -6.53
N LYS A 74 0.85 -0.99 -5.66
CA LYS A 74 0.29 0.37 -5.59
C LYS A 74 0.42 1.09 -6.93
N LYS A 75 1.60 1.04 -7.54
CA LYS A 75 1.88 1.68 -8.83
C LYS A 75 0.93 1.21 -9.93
N ILE A 76 0.74 -0.10 -10.10
CA ILE A 76 -0.13 -0.60 -11.17
C ILE A 76 -1.61 -0.28 -10.92
N ILE A 77 -2.03 -0.21 -9.66
CA ILE A 77 -3.38 0.21 -9.29
C ILE A 77 -3.60 1.69 -9.68
N ILE A 78 -2.65 2.56 -9.31
CA ILE A 78 -2.72 3.98 -9.62
C ILE A 78 -2.75 4.19 -11.14
N LEU A 79 -1.87 3.51 -11.89
CA LEU A 79 -1.86 3.58 -13.36
C LEU A 79 -3.19 3.14 -13.95
N LYS A 80 -3.72 1.99 -13.51
CA LYS A 80 -5.01 1.49 -14.03
C LYS A 80 -6.18 2.44 -13.76
N ILE A 81 -6.18 3.14 -12.63
CA ILE A 81 -7.19 4.14 -12.29
C ILE A 81 -6.98 5.43 -13.09
N ALA A 82 -5.74 5.83 -13.33
CA ALA A 82 -5.40 7.03 -14.10
C ALA A 82 -5.85 6.95 -15.56
N ASP A 83 -5.91 5.74 -16.14
CA ASP A 83 -6.38 5.51 -17.51
C ASP A 83 -7.87 5.86 -17.70
N LEU A 84 -8.66 5.94 -16.63
CA LEU A 84 -10.11 6.23 -16.66
C LEU A 84 -10.91 5.31 -17.58
N ASP A 85 -10.45 4.07 -17.71
CA ASP A 85 -10.99 3.02 -18.56
C ASP A 85 -11.10 1.70 -17.77
N ILE A 86 -11.76 1.78 -16.62
CA ILE A 86 -12.07 0.60 -15.81
C ILE A 86 -13.46 0.10 -16.22
N ASP A 87 -13.50 -1.11 -16.78
CA ASP A 87 -14.74 -1.81 -17.12
C ASP A 87 -15.62 -2.06 -15.87
N GLU A 88 -16.93 -2.09 -16.04
CA GLU A 88 -17.87 -2.43 -14.97
C GLU A 88 -17.64 -3.85 -14.39
N ASP A 89 -17.22 -4.79 -15.25
CA ASP A 89 -16.90 -6.17 -14.90
C ASP A 89 -15.43 -6.36 -14.54
N PHE A 90 -14.68 -5.27 -14.30
CA PHE A 90 -13.30 -5.34 -13.86
C PHE A 90 -13.17 -6.08 -12.52
N ILE A 91 -12.33 -7.12 -12.50
CA ILE A 91 -12.05 -7.91 -11.30
C ILE A 91 -10.61 -7.66 -10.85
N LEU A 92 -10.44 -6.92 -9.75
CA LEU A 92 -9.14 -6.57 -9.19
C LEU A 92 -8.27 -7.80 -8.93
N SER A 93 -8.84 -8.87 -8.36
CA SER A 93 -8.09 -10.09 -8.05
C SER A 93 -7.50 -10.75 -9.29
N LYS A 94 -8.24 -10.81 -10.40
CA LYS A 94 -7.76 -11.33 -11.69
C LYS A 94 -6.66 -10.44 -12.27
N PHE A 95 -6.88 -9.13 -12.26
CA PHE A 95 -5.91 -8.15 -12.78
C PHE A 95 -4.56 -8.24 -12.06
N ILE A 96 -4.58 -8.23 -10.73
CA ILE A 96 -3.38 -8.30 -9.90
C ILE A 96 -2.70 -9.67 -10.04
N SER A 97 -3.47 -10.77 -10.02
CA SER A 97 -2.88 -12.12 -10.15
C SER A 97 -2.22 -12.34 -11.50
N ALA A 98 -2.85 -11.86 -12.59
CA ALA A 98 -2.30 -11.94 -13.93
C ALA A 98 -1.01 -11.12 -14.08
N HIS A 99 -0.96 -9.91 -13.50
CA HIS A 99 0.23 -9.05 -13.60
C HIS A 99 1.45 -9.63 -12.87
N PHE A 100 1.24 -10.23 -11.70
CA PHE A 100 2.33 -10.76 -10.87
C PHE A 100 2.57 -12.27 -11.05
N ALA A 101 1.75 -12.95 -11.85
CA ALA A 101 1.73 -14.42 -11.99
C ALA A 101 1.71 -15.15 -10.63
N LYS A 102 0.90 -14.64 -9.69
CA LYS A 102 0.82 -15.12 -8.30
C LYS A 102 -0.63 -15.14 -7.82
N ASP A 103 -0.89 -15.97 -6.81
CA ASP A 103 -2.20 -16.03 -6.17
C ASP A 103 -2.57 -14.71 -5.46
N TYR A 104 -3.80 -14.24 -5.68
CA TYR A 104 -4.30 -13.01 -5.09
C TYR A 104 -4.28 -13.02 -3.56
N SER A 105 -4.60 -14.15 -2.94
CA SER A 105 -4.67 -14.26 -1.47
C SER A 105 -3.29 -14.01 -0.85
N LEU A 106 -2.24 -14.54 -1.47
CA LEU A 106 -0.87 -14.28 -1.07
C LEU A 106 -0.52 -12.79 -1.25
N LEU A 107 -0.82 -12.21 -2.41
CA LEU A 107 -0.55 -10.79 -2.70
C LEU A 107 -1.28 -9.86 -1.75
N SER A 108 -2.55 -10.14 -1.46
CA SER A 108 -3.39 -9.38 -0.54
C SER A 108 -2.91 -9.49 0.90
N LYS A 109 -2.53 -10.69 1.35
CA LYS A 109 -1.95 -10.89 2.67
C LYS A 109 -0.63 -10.14 2.82
N THR A 110 0.25 -10.24 1.83
CA THR A 110 1.51 -9.51 1.80
C THR A 110 1.27 -8.01 1.87
N PHE A 111 0.39 -7.47 1.02
CA PHE A 111 0.03 -6.06 1.02
C PHE A 111 -0.49 -5.59 2.39
N SER A 112 -1.46 -6.31 2.96
CA SER A 112 -2.11 -5.95 4.23
C SER A 112 -1.21 -6.12 5.46
N THR A 113 -0.10 -6.87 5.34
CA THR A 113 0.89 -6.96 6.43
C THR A 113 1.76 -5.71 6.50
N HIS A 114 1.90 -5.00 5.38
CA HIS A 114 2.73 -3.82 5.25
C HIS A 114 1.95 -2.51 5.24
N GLU A 115 0.63 -2.57 5.01
CA GLU A 115 -0.29 -1.43 4.93
C GLU A 115 -1.41 -1.58 5.96
N ASN A 116 -2.00 -0.47 6.39
CA ASN A 116 -3.10 -0.48 7.36
C ASN A 116 -4.47 -0.82 6.75
N PHE A 117 -4.50 -1.22 5.49
CA PHE A 117 -5.72 -1.48 4.71
C PHE A 117 -5.47 -2.66 3.78
N THR A 118 -6.55 -3.37 3.46
CA THR A 118 -6.49 -4.45 2.48
C THR A 118 -6.23 -3.91 1.08
N LEU A 119 -5.78 -4.78 0.18
CA LEU A 119 -5.56 -4.40 -1.22
C LEU A 119 -6.86 -3.91 -1.89
N GLU A 120 -8.00 -4.53 -1.55
CA GLU A 120 -9.33 -4.11 -2.01
C GLU A 120 -9.70 -2.71 -1.46
N GLN A 121 -9.47 -2.47 -0.17
CA GLN A 121 -9.72 -1.17 0.46
C GLN A 121 -8.83 -0.09 -0.16
N TYR A 122 -7.56 -0.40 -0.42
CA TYR A 122 -6.65 0.52 -1.09
C TYR A 122 -7.14 0.88 -2.48
N PHE A 123 -7.58 -0.10 -3.28
CA PHE A 123 -8.16 0.15 -4.60
C PHE A 123 -9.37 1.08 -4.54
N ILE A 124 -10.30 0.85 -3.60
CA ILE A 124 -11.45 1.73 -3.38
C ILE A 124 -10.99 3.15 -3.01
N LEU A 125 -10.05 3.28 -2.08
CA LEU A 125 -9.53 4.59 -1.66
C LEU A 125 -8.92 5.35 -2.84
N GLN A 126 -8.11 4.69 -3.68
CA GLN A 126 -7.53 5.32 -4.86
C GLN A 126 -8.61 5.74 -5.89
N LYS A 127 -9.66 4.93 -6.08
CA LYS A 127 -10.81 5.32 -6.92
C LYS A 127 -11.52 6.56 -6.37
N ILE A 128 -11.69 6.65 -5.05
CA ILE A 128 -12.30 7.82 -4.42
C ILE A 128 -11.40 9.05 -4.52
N GLU A 129 -10.09 8.94 -4.35
CA GLU A 129 -9.17 10.05 -4.59
C GLU A 129 -9.25 10.55 -6.04
N LYS A 130 -9.29 9.64 -7.02
CA LYS A 130 -9.48 10.03 -8.42
C LYS A 130 -10.85 10.68 -8.65
N ALA A 131 -11.92 10.17 -8.05
CA ALA A 131 -13.24 10.78 -8.15
C ALA A 131 -13.26 12.21 -7.57
N LYS A 132 -12.58 12.46 -6.45
CA LYS A 132 -12.43 13.82 -5.88
C LYS A 132 -11.74 14.75 -6.87
N GLU A 133 -10.65 14.30 -7.47
CA GLU A 133 -9.89 15.03 -8.48
C GLU A 133 -10.80 15.44 -9.66
N LEU A 134 -11.48 14.48 -10.29
CA LEU A 134 -12.37 14.74 -11.44
C LEU A 134 -13.54 15.66 -11.09
N LEU A 135 -14.12 15.52 -9.90
CA LEU A 135 -15.20 16.39 -9.42
C LEU A 135 -14.76 17.85 -9.25
N LEU A 136 -13.49 18.09 -8.90
CA LEU A 136 -12.93 19.43 -8.68
C LEU A 136 -12.51 20.12 -9.99
N TYR A 137 -12.10 19.34 -10.99
CA TYR A 137 -11.79 19.86 -12.32
C TYR A 137 -13.03 20.22 -13.14
N ASN A 138 -14.22 19.75 -12.76
CA ASN A 138 -15.49 19.98 -13.47
C ASN A 138 -15.51 19.47 -14.92
N GLU A 139 -14.59 18.58 -15.30
CA GLU A 139 -14.51 18.03 -16.65
C GLU A 139 -15.56 16.95 -16.91
N PHE A 140 -16.03 16.27 -15.85
CA PHE A 140 -16.96 15.15 -15.96
C PHE A 140 -18.15 15.30 -15.01
N THR A 141 -19.31 14.84 -15.47
CA THR A 141 -20.48 14.60 -14.64
C THR A 141 -20.26 13.42 -13.71
N LEU A 142 -21.05 13.33 -12.64
CA LEU A 142 -20.96 12.21 -11.70
C LEU A 142 -21.26 10.86 -12.37
N THR A 143 -22.11 10.85 -13.40
CA THR A 143 -22.40 9.67 -14.22
C THR A 143 -21.18 9.22 -15.01
N GLU A 144 -20.51 10.13 -15.70
CA GLU A 144 -19.30 9.83 -16.46
C GLU A 144 -18.16 9.35 -15.54
N ILE A 145 -18.00 9.98 -14.37
CA ILE A 145 -17.02 9.55 -13.36
C ILE A 145 -17.33 8.12 -12.89
N SER A 146 -18.60 7.81 -12.64
CA SER A 146 -19.04 6.45 -12.27
C SER A 146 -18.64 5.43 -13.33
N GLN A 147 -18.93 5.72 -14.60
CA GLN A 147 -18.62 4.83 -15.73
C GLN A 147 -17.11 4.65 -15.92
N LYS A 148 -16.35 5.75 -15.96
CA LYS A 148 -14.88 5.73 -16.16
C LYS A 148 -14.12 4.98 -15.07
N LEU A 149 -14.66 4.98 -13.85
CA LEU A 149 -14.09 4.27 -12.72
C LEU A 149 -14.73 2.87 -12.55
N GLY A 150 -15.54 2.36 -13.48
CA GLY A 150 -16.09 1.01 -13.41
C GLY A 150 -17.05 0.80 -12.23
N TYR A 151 -17.83 1.81 -11.87
CA TYR A 151 -18.91 1.66 -10.90
C TYR A 151 -20.22 1.33 -11.61
N LYS A 152 -20.88 0.24 -11.17
CA LYS A 152 -22.18 -0.22 -11.66
C LYS A 152 -23.28 0.84 -11.67
N SER A 153 -23.18 1.82 -10.77
CA SER A 153 -24.15 2.91 -10.71
C SER A 153 -23.58 4.12 -9.97
N VAL A 154 -24.15 5.29 -10.28
CA VAL A 154 -23.88 6.54 -9.57
C VAL A 154 -24.18 6.41 -8.06
N GLN A 155 -25.19 5.62 -7.71
CA GLN A 155 -25.55 5.33 -6.32
C GLN A 155 -24.43 4.54 -5.62
N HIS A 156 -23.82 3.56 -6.30
CA HIS A 156 -22.70 2.81 -5.75
C HIS A 156 -21.48 3.69 -5.53
N LEU A 157 -21.10 4.51 -6.52
CA LEU A 157 -20.04 5.51 -6.36
C LEU A 157 -20.35 6.45 -5.19
N SER A 158 -21.57 7.00 -5.11
CA SER A 158 -21.97 7.95 -4.08
C SER A 158 -21.91 7.36 -2.68
N ALA A 159 -22.34 6.10 -2.52
CA ALA A 159 -22.26 5.38 -1.24
C ALA A 159 -20.81 5.15 -0.81
N GLN A 160 -19.95 4.64 -1.71
CA GLN A 160 -18.53 4.47 -1.39
C GLN A 160 -17.84 5.81 -1.08
N PHE A 161 -18.12 6.85 -1.86
CA PHE A 161 -17.57 8.18 -1.66
C PHE A 161 -17.96 8.73 -0.28
N LYS A 162 -19.23 8.58 0.13
CA LYS A 162 -19.67 8.98 1.47
C LYS A 162 -19.02 8.15 2.56
N ASN A 163 -18.89 6.84 2.39
CA ASN A 163 -18.25 5.97 3.37
C ASN A 163 -16.77 6.34 3.58
N CYS A 164 -16.05 6.69 2.51
CA CYS A 164 -14.63 7.05 2.58
C CYS A 164 -14.39 8.50 3.03
N THR A 165 -15.30 9.43 2.75
CA THR A 165 -15.06 10.88 2.96
C THR A 165 -15.94 11.53 4.01
N GLY A 166 -17.03 10.88 4.42
CA GLY A 166 -18.10 11.47 5.24
C GLY A 166 -19.08 12.37 4.48
N PHE A 167 -18.81 12.69 3.21
CA PHE A 167 -19.64 13.59 2.39
C PHE A 167 -20.15 12.89 1.14
N ASN A 168 -21.32 13.25 0.64
CA ASN A 168 -21.70 12.85 -0.72
C ASN A 168 -20.92 13.68 -1.77
N PRO A 169 -20.79 13.20 -3.02
CA PRO A 169 -20.04 13.89 -4.07
C PRO A 169 -20.46 15.36 -4.30
N THR A 170 -21.76 15.63 -4.30
CA THR A 170 -22.31 16.98 -4.52
C THR A 170 -21.95 17.93 -3.39
N SER A 171 -22.06 17.47 -2.13
CA SER A 171 -21.67 18.24 -0.96
C SER A 171 -20.16 18.49 -0.93
N PHE A 172 -19.36 17.50 -1.28
CA PHE A 172 -17.90 17.64 -1.40
C PHE A 172 -17.51 18.73 -2.42
N LYS A 173 -18.15 18.72 -3.59
CA LYS A 173 -17.93 19.73 -4.64
C LYS A 173 -18.24 21.16 -4.15
N LYS A 174 -19.32 21.33 -3.38
CA LYS A 174 -19.72 22.64 -2.81
C LYS A 174 -18.80 23.15 -1.70
N LEU A 175 -18.15 22.26 -0.94
CA LEU A 175 -17.23 22.64 0.13
C LEU A 175 -15.97 23.33 -0.40
N LYS A 176 -15.44 22.88 -1.54
CA LYS A 176 -14.23 23.44 -2.15
C LYS A 176 -14.49 24.68 -3.01
N SER A 177 -15.70 24.85 -3.58
CA SER A 177 -16.04 26.05 -4.35
C SER A 177 -16.12 27.31 -3.49
N LYS A 178 -16.38 27.20 -2.18
CA LYS A 178 -16.40 28.34 -1.25
C LYS A 178 -15.02 28.93 -0.93
N ASN A 179 -13.93 28.26 -1.30
CA ASN A 179 -12.55 28.71 -1.05
C ASN A 179 -11.80 29.17 -2.31
N ARG A 180 -12.50 29.41 -3.44
CA ARG A 180 -11.91 30.04 -4.62
C ARG A 180 -12.25 31.53 -4.60
N ILE A 181 -11.25 32.38 -4.35
CA ILE A 181 -11.32 33.80 -4.70
C ILE A 181 -11.21 33.86 -6.23
N ALA A 182 -12.13 34.56 -6.88
CA ALA A 182 -12.09 34.73 -8.32
C ALA A 182 -10.85 35.56 -8.70
N LEU A 183 -10.20 35.28 -9.84
CA LEU A 183 -8.93 35.93 -10.24
C LEU A 183 -9.06 37.45 -10.39
N ASP A 184 -10.26 37.94 -10.66
CA ASP A 184 -10.65 39.34 -10.74
C ASP A 184 -10.91 40.00 -9.36
N GLN A 185 -10.82 39.22 -8.28
CA GLN A 185 -10.98 39.66 -6.89
C GLN A 185 -9.68 39.57 -6.08
N VAL A 186 -8.52 39.46 -6.75
CA VAL A 186 -7.17 39.58 -6.18
C VAL A 186 -6.53 40.90 -6.61
#